data_AF-A0A6A5WCE8-F1
#
_entry.id   AF-A0A6A5WCE8-F1
#
_cell.length_a   1.000
_cell.length_b   1.000
_cell.length_c   1.000
_cell.angle_alpha   90.00
_cell.angle_beta   90.00
_cell.angle_gamma   90.00
#
_symmetry.space_group_name_H-M   'P 1'
#
loop_
_entity.id
_entity.type
_entity.pdbx_description
1 polymer ?
#
loop_
_entity_poly.entity_id
_entity_poly.type
_entity_poly.pdbx_seq_one_letter_code
_entity_poly.pdbx_strand_id
1 'polypeptide(L)'
;MAQTFSFGFSGDDIEEDPNDVPHEDNDADMEDAQDGPQPIEARTHDLDELLASLPDKLSYSFLTTTSPKGFTARLPRRELFDVRLQLMAEDSVSSSDNPTGLDTSDLRPNVYEGGYKTWECSIDLVRFLLDRGPRKDLDDLVRVDHVIEMGCGTALPSLLLFQYALKNGIGLYLTLTDYNADVLRLVTVPNLLLSYVSILGTTDAPFSEASPNPLADTSTTSGDLYITPEIIQSFKAALKSLPITLTFISGSWLPVPTLLSLIPSAPELNTFILASETIYSPSSLTAFTEAMVELMKRVKSGKAIVAAKRVYFGVGGSVDEFRGECANKGCVAYEMEFEGLEDGVRRCLVEVQMY
;
A
#
# COMPACT_ATOMS: atom_id res chain seq x y z
N MET A 1 32.19 12.30 -34.06
CA MET A 1 30.93 11.56 -33.83
C MET A 1 30.60 11.72 -32.35
N ALA A 2 29.60 12.54 -32.04
CA ALA A 2 29.17 12.77 -30.66
C ALA A 2 28.22 11.63 -30.27
N GLN A 3 28.57 10.89 -29.22
CA GLN A 3 27.66 9.93 -28.60
C GLN A 3 26.57 10.71 -27.87
N THR A 4 25.32 10.47 -28.28
CA THR A 4 24.13 10.93 -27.58
C THR A 4 24.01 10.14 -26.28
N PHE A 5 24.23 10.79 -25.14
CA PHE A 5 23.85 10.24 -23.84
C PHE A 5 22.33 10.38 -23.71
N SER A 6 21.63 9.25 -23.63
CA SER A 6 20.20 9.18 -23.32
C SER A 6 20.06 8.86 -21.84
N PHE A 7 19.49 9.77 -21.06
CA PHE A 7 18.99 9.47 -19.72
C PHE A 7 17.69 8.68 -19.87
N GLY A 8 17.75 7.36 -19.66
CA GLY A 8 16.56 6.55 -19.43
C GLY A 8 16.24 6.57 -17.94
N PHE A 9 15.26 7.37 -17.53
CA PHE A 9 14.62 7.25 -16.22
C PHE A 9 13.52 6.19 -16.32
N SER A 10 13.90 4.91 -16.30
CA SER A 10 13.01 3.84 -15.83
C SER A 10 13.15 3.80 -14.31
N GLY A 11 12.05 3.92 -13.56
CA GLY A 11 12.08 4.21 -12.14
C GLY A 11 12.52 3.04 -11.26
N ASP A 12 13.57 3.26 -10.46
CA ASP A 12 14.03 2.36 -9.38
C ASP A 12 12.97 2.12 -8.26
N ASP A 13 11.84 2.82 -8.33
CA ASP A 13 10.78 2.87 -7.31
C ASP A 13 9.57 1.96 -7.61
N ILE A 14 9.59 1.28 -8.75
CA ILE A 14 8.61 0.26 -9.16
C ILE A 14 9.39 -1.02 -9.39
N GLU A 15 9.12 -2.05 -8.59
CA GLU A 15 9.79 -3.34 -8.81
C GLU A 15 9.16 -4.08 -9.97
N GLU A 16 10.01 -4.42 -10.93
CA GLU A 16 9.79 -5.53 -11.85
C GLU A 16 10.36 -6.81 -11.20
N ASP A 17 9.80 -7.95 -11.60
CA ASP A 17 9.90 -9.28 -11.00
C ASP A 17 11.19 -9.62 -10.18
N PRO A 18 11.09 -10.15 -8.94
CA PRO A 18 12.25 -10.73 -8.23
C PRO A 18 12.95 -11.88 -8.98
N ASN A 19 12.40 -12.38 -10.09
CA ASN A 19 13.07 -13.36 -10.97
C ASN A 19 14.07 -12.74 -11.98
N ASP A 20 14.20 -11.41 -12.09
CA ASP A 20 15.17 -10.75 -13.00
C ASP A 20 16.57 -10.55 -12.37
N VAL A 21 16.79 -11.04 -11.15
CA VAL A 21 18.08 -10.99 -10.45
C VAL A 21 18.90 -12.24 -10.79
N PRO A 22 20.19 -12.13 -11.18
CA PRO A 22 21.00 -13.30 -11.51
C PRO A 22 21.17 -14.22 -10.29
N HIS A 23 20.83 -15.49 -10.50
CA HIS A 23 20.99 -16.59 -9.54
C HIS A 23 22.44 -16.68 -9.00
N GLU A 24 22.62 -16.51 -7.70
CA GLU A 24 23.71 -17.15 -6.98
C GLU A 24 23.17 -18.42 -6.32
N ASP A 25 23.57 -19.57 -6.87
CA ASP A 25 23.30 -20.89 -6.32
C ASP A 25 23.96 -21.02 -4.93
N ASN A 26 23.18 -20.87 -3.87
CA ASN A 26 23.53 -21.37 -2.55
C ASN A 26 22.59 -22.52 -2.19
N ASP A 27 22.99 -23.73 -2.59
CA ASP A 27 22.50 -24.97 -2.00
C ASP A 27 22.88 -24.98 -0.51
N ALA A 28 21.91 -24.70 0.36
CA ALA A 28 22.01 -24.98 1.79
C ALA A 28 20.78 -25.78 2.23
N ASP A 29 21.07 -26.90 2.88
CA ASP A 29 20.17 -27.96 3.31
C ASP A 29 18.87 -27.47 3.98
N MET A 30 17.75 -28.09 3.59
CA MET A 30 16.46 -27.99 4.29
C MET A 30 16.54 -28.77 5.62
N GLU A 31 16.99 -28.12 6.68
CA GLU A 31 16.72 -28.54 8.05
C GLU A 31 15.43 -27.86 8.56
N ASP A 32 14.58 -28.65 9.23
CA ASP A 32 13.32 -28.28 9.88
C ASP A 32 13.40 -26.94 10.65
N ALA A 33 12.91 -25.85 10.06
CA ALA A 33 12.85 -24.55 10.70
C ALA A 33 11.55 -24.39 11.51
N GLN A 34 11.51 -24.98 12.72
CA GLN A 34 10.51 -24.65 13.74
C GLN A 34 10.92 -23.46 14.63
N ASP A 35 12.02 -22.77 14.34
CA ASP A 35 12.58 -21.71 15.21
C ASP A 35 12.84 -20.39 14.46
N GLY A 36 11.82 -19.91 13.72
CA GLY A 36 11.82 -18.55 13.18
C GLY A 36 11.56 -17.51 14.29
N PRO A 37 12.02 -16.26 14.15
CA PRO A 37 11.67 -15.19 15.09
C PRO A 37 10.14 -15.08 15.25
N GLN A 38 9.70 -14.88 16.49
CA GLN A 38 8.28 -14.74 16.82
C GLN A 38 7.66 -13.59 16.01
N PRO A 39 6.46 -13.78 15.43
CA PRO A 39 5.79 -12.72 14.69
C PRO A 39 5.60 -11.47 15.57
N ILE A 40 5.91 -10.29 15.03
CA ILE A 40 5.69 -9.02 15.72
C ILE A 40 4.19 -8.85 15.96
N GLU A 41 3.77 -8.65 17.19
CA GLU A 41 2.34 -8.48 17.51
C GLU A 41 1.77 -7.19 16.88
N ALA A 42 0.53 -7.27 16.40
CA ALA A 42 -0.16 -6.13 15.82
C ALA A 42 -0.34 -4.99 16.83
N ARG A 43 -0.08 -3.75 16.42
CA ARG A 43 -0.25 -2.55 17.25
C ARG A 43 -0.71 -1.35 16.42
N THR A 44 -1.53 -0.49 17.03
CA THR A 44 -1.95 0.78 16.42
C THR A 44 -0.90 1.86 16.57
N HIS A 45 -0.85 2.78 15.61
CA HIS A 45 0.01 3.97 15.66
C HIS A 45 -0.83 5.24 15.61
N ASP A 46 -0.43 6.23 16.40
CA ASP A 46 -1.07 7.54 16.42
C ASP A 46 -0.62 8.38 15.22
N LEU A 47 -1.57 9.05 14.55
CA LEU A 47 -1.28 9.85 13.37
C LEU A 47 -0.38 11.06 13.71
N ASP A 48 -0.54 11.68 14.88
CA ASP A 48 0.27 12.84 15.26
C ASP A 48 1.72 12.44 15.55
N GLU A 49 1.94 11.27 16.13
CA GLU A 49 3.28 10.69 16.30
C GLU A 49 3.94 10.38 14.94
N LEU A 50 3.20 9.76 14.00
CA LEU A 50 3.73 9.47 12.67
C LEU A 50 4.05 10.76 11.89
N LEU A 51 3.17 11.76 11.93
CA LEU A 51 3.39 13.05 11.28
C LEU A 51 4.55 13.84 11.91
N ALA A 52 4.76 13.72 13.23
CA ALA A 52 5.88 14.37 13.91
C ALA A 52 7.26 13.81 13.51
N SER A 53 7.30 12.63 12.89
CA SER A 53 8.53 12.01 12.37
C SER A 53 8.86 12.41 10.92
N LEU A 54 8.04 13.25 10.29
CA LEU A 54 8.32 13.72 8.93
C LEU A 54 9.58 14.59 8.88
N PRO A 55 10.40 14.47 7.82
CA PRO A 55 11.47 15.42 7.56
C PRO A 55 10.90 16.78 7.09
N ASP A 56 11.73 17.82 7.13
CA ASP A 56 11.36 19.17 6.66
C ASP A 56 11.05 19.23 5.15
N LYS A 57 11.46 18.21 4.39
CA LYS A 57 11.29 18.13 2.95
C LYS A 57 10.99 16.69 2.54
N LEU A 58 10.00 16.51 1.67
CA LEU A 58 9.72 15.25 0.98
C LEU A 58 9.99 15.42 -0.51
N SER A 59 10.88 14.60 -1.08
CA SER A 59 10.91 14.41 -2.54
C SER A 59 9.84 13.41 -2.97
N TYR A 60 9.13 13.73 -4.04
CA TYR A 60 8.01 12.92 -4.56
C TYR A 60 8.06 12.77 -6.07
N SER A 61 7.42 11.72 -6.59
CA SER A 61 7.00 11.59 -7.99
C SER A 61 5.52 11.26 -8.11
N PHE A 62 5.01 11.42 -9.33
CA PHE A 62 3.66 11.00 -9.69
C PHE A 62 3.70 9.67 -10.44
N LEU A 63 2.99 8.68 -9.91
CA LEU A 63 2.60 7.51 -10.69
C LEU A 63 1.36 7.86 -11.51
N THR A 64 1.47 7.75 -12.83
CA THR A 64 0.34 7.90 -13.75
C THR A 64 0.00 6.54 -14.34
N THR A 65 -1.26 6.13 -14.24
CA THR A 65 -1.74 4.88 -14.83
C THR A 65 -3.11 5.07 -15.43
N THR A 66 -3.37 4.36 -16.53
CA THR A 66 -4.65 4.37 -17.25
C THR A 66 -5.23 2.96 -17.22
N SER A 67 -6.51 2.86 -16.89
CA SER A 67 -7.26 1.62 -16.87
C SER A 67 -7.65 1.18 -18.28
N PRO A 68 -8.04 -0.10 -18.49
CA PRO A 68 -8.52 -0.58 -19.78
C PRO A 68 -9.67 0.23 -20.38
N LYS A 69 -10.59 0.79 -19.58
CA LYS A 69 -11.66 1.68 -20.09
C LYS A 69 -11.21 3.13 -20.34
N GLY A 70 -9.92 3.45 -20.17
CA GLY A 70 -9.35 4.77 -20.46
C GLY A 70 -9.44 5.79 -19.32
N PHE A 71 -9.82 5.38 -18.10
CA PHE A 71 -9.78 6.26 -16.93
C PHE A 71 -8.35 6.37 -16.41
N THR A 72 -7.92 7.56 -16.00
CA THR A 72 -6.54 7.82 -15.58
C THR A 72 -6.47 8.30 -14.15
N ALA A 73 -5.51 7.78 -13.38
CA ALA A 73 -5.12 8.29 -12.08
C ALA A 73 -3.71 8.87 -12.13
N ARG A 74 -3.48 9.94 -11.37
CA ARG A 74 -2.17 10.55 -11.12
C ARG A 74 -1.98 10.65 -9.61
N LEU A 75 -1.20 9.75 -9.05
CA LEU A 75 -1.05 9.56 -7.60
C LEU A 75 0.37 9.96 -7.16
N PRO A 76 0.53 10.93 -6.25
CA PRO A 76 1.84 11.29 -5.73
C PRO A 76 2.33 10.23 -4.76
N ARG A 77 3.64 9.98 -4.78
CA ARG A 77 4.33 9.07 -3.87
C ARG A 77 5.68 9.67 -3.47
N ARG A 78 6.09 9.44 -2.24
CA ARG A 78 7.43 9.73 -1.76
C ARG A 78 8.44 8.87 -2.53
N GLU A 79 9.54 9.49 -2.92
CA GLU A 79 10.64 8.81 -3.63
C GLU A 79 11.41 7.88 -2.70
N LEU A 80 11.83 6.73 -3.21
CA LEU A 80 12.58 5.74 -2.41
C LEU A 80 13.93 6.30 -1.94
N PHE A 81 14.61 7.09 -2.75
CA PHE A 81 15.88 7.71 -2.35
C PHE A 81 15.70 8.66 -1.15
N ASP A 82 14.54 9.32 -1.04
CA ASP A 82 14.23 10.25 0.05
C ASP A 82 13.97 9.48 1.35
N VAL A 83 13.30 8.32 1.27
CA VAL A 83 13.17 7.37 2.37
C VAL A 83 14.54 6.90 2.86
N ARG A 84 15.42 6.49 1.94
CA ARG A 84 16.79 6.06 2.25
C ARG A 84 17.59 7.18 2.94
N LEU A 85 17.47 8.42 2.46
CA LEU A 85 18.15 9.57 3.05
C LEU A 85 17.71 9.83 4.49
N GLN A 86 16.41 9.71 4.78
CA GLN A 86 15.89 9.85 6.15
C GLN A 86 16.44 8.75 7.07
N LEU A 87 16.39 7.48 6.64
CA LEU A 87 16.95 6.36 7.40
C LEU A 87 18.44 6.57 7.71
N MET A 88 19.24 6.94 6.71
CA MET A 88 20.67 7.23 6.90
C MET A 88 20.91 8.38 7.88
N ALA A 89 20.07 9.40 7.87
CA ALA A 89 20.16 10.53 8.80
C ALA A 89 19.83 10.09 10.23
N GLU A 90 18.82 9.26 10.42
CA GLU A 90 18.41 8.70 11.73
C GLU A 90 19.46 7.72 12.29
N ASP A 91 20.00 6.84 11.44
CA ASP A 91 21.02 5.84 11.83
C ASP A 91 22.36 6.47 12.23
N SER A 92 22.72 7.60 11.61
CA SER A 92 23.94 8.34 11.98
C SER A 92 23.90 8.87 13.42
N VAL A 93 22.73 8.89 14.05
CA VAL A 93 22.49 9.32 15.43
C VAL A 93 22.46 8.13 16.41
N SER A 94 22.22 6.90 15.95
CA SER A 94 22.22 5.68 16.78
C SER A 94 23.48 4.83 16.55
N SER A 95 24.39 4.80 17.52
CA SER A 95 25.52 3.89 17.51
C SER A 95 25.07 2.42 17.65
N SER A 96 25.51 1.58 16.70
CA SER A 96 25.48 0.10 16.63
C SER A 96 24.13 -0.59 16.42
N ASP A 97 23.77 -0.81 15.16
CA ASP A 97 23.48 -2.12 14.51
C ASP A 97 22.75 -1.80 13.19
N ASN A 98 23.30 -2.17 12.03
CA ASN A 98 22.68 -1.95 10.71
C ASN A 98 21.39 -2.78 10.58
N PRO A 99 20.18 -2.17 10.51
CA PRO A 99 18.95 -2.89 10.21
C PRO A 99 18.29 -2.32 8.95
N THR A 100 19.04 -1.57 8.11
CA THR A 100 18.53 -1.00 6.86
C THR A 100 18.39 -2.15 5.88
N GLY A 101 17.27 -2.86 5.96
CA GLY A 101 16.84 -3.86 5.01
C GLY A 101 16.54 -3.23 3.65
N LEU A 102 17.61 -2.78 3.01
CA LEU A 102 17.65 -2.08 1.73
C LEU A 102 18.76 -2.69 0.85
N ASP A 103 19.21 -3.92 1.18
CA ASP A 103 20.12 -4.70 0.34
C ASP A 103 19.35 -5.26 -0.88
N THR A 104 20.07 -5.61 -1.95
CA THR A 104 19.52 -6.05 -3.24
C THR A 104 18.83 -7.43 -3.24
N SER A 105 18.49 -7.98 -2.07
CA SER A 105 17.81 -9.28 -1.94
C SER A 105 16.53 -9.14 -1.11
N ASP A 106 15.40 -8.91 -1.78
CA ASP A 106 14.13 -8.46 -1.17
C ASP A 106 13.36 -9.53 -0.36
N LEU A 107 13.86 -10.75 -0.20
CA LEU A 107 13.16 -11.83 0.50
C LEU A 107 14.04 -12.54 1.53
N ARG A 108 14.24 -11.91 2.69
CA ARG A 108 14.71 -12.62 3.89
C ARG A 108 13.49 -13.11 4.69
N PRO A 109 13.39 -14.42 5.02
CA PRO A 109 12.33 -14.91 5.88
C PRO A 109 12.26 -14.10 7.18
N ASN A 110 11.09 -13.51 7.46
CA ASN A 110 10.81 -12.66 8.63
C ASN A 110 11.48 -11.27 8.69
N VAL A 111 12.13 -10.81 7.61
CA VAL A 111 12.55 -9.41 7.43
C VAL A 111 11.93 -8.92 6.13
N TYR A 112 10.79 -8.24 6.21
CA TYR A 112 10.07 -7.74 5.03
C TYR A 112 10.68 -6.40 4.60
N GLU A 113 11.33 -6.36 3.44
CA GLU A 113 12.02 -5.16 2.91
C GLU A 113 11.22 -4.47 1.77
N GLY A 114 10.21 -5.17 1.21
CA GLY A 114 9.46 -4.73 0.03
C GLY A 114 8.42 -3.62 0.24
N GLY A 115 8.09 -3.24 1.48
CA GLY A 115 7.05 -2.25 1.75
C GLY A 115 7.39 -0.82 1.33
N TYR A 116 8.67 -0.53 1.08
CA TYR A 116 9.12 0.78 0.59
C TYR A 116 8.89 1.00 -0.90
N LYS A 117 8.77 -0.09 -1.67
CA LYS A 117 8.63 -0.07 -3.13
C LYS A 117 7.18 -0.31 -3.54
N THR A 118 6.83 0.11 -4.75
CA THR A 118 5.49 -0.15 -5.30
C THR A 118 5.53 -1.41 -6.17
N TRP A 119 4.72 -2.39 -5.81
CA TRP A 119 4.54 -3.64 -6.56
C TRP A 119 3.55 -3.46 -7.72
N GLU A 120 3.74 -4.19 -8.82
CA GLU A 120 2.92 -4.10 -10.02
C GLU A 120 1.42 -4.37 -9.74
N CYS A 121 1.12 -5.38 -8.90
CA CYS A 121 -0.26 -5.70 -8.52
C CYS A 121 -0.97 -4.53 -7.82
N SER A 122 -0.23 -3.58 -7.23
CA SER A 122 -0.80 -2.40 -6.58
C SER A 122 -1.33 -1.43 -7.65
N ILE A 123 -0.60 -1.31 -8.76
CA ILE A 123 -1.01 -0.54 -9.95
C ILE A 123 -2.22 -1.22 -10.62
N ASP A 124 -2.25 -2.54 -10.66
CA ASP A 124 -3.39 -3.30 -11.18
C ASP A 124 -4.67 -3.06 -10.37
N LEU A 125 -4.58 -2.98 -9.04
CA LEU A 125 -5.71 -2.58 -8.19
C LEU A 125 -6.18 -1.16 -8.51
N VAL A 126 -5.28 -0.21 -8.71
CA VAL A 126 -5.65 1.16 -9.13
C VAL A 126 -6.42 1.14 -10.45
N ARG A 127 -5.92 0.40 -11.45
CA ARG A 127 -6.59 0.26 -12.76
C ARG A 127 -7.96 -0.39 -12.62
N PHE A 128 -8.09 -1.41 -11.78
CA PHE A 128 -9.37 -2.04 -11.46
C PHE A 128 -10.35 -1.06 -10.80
N LEU A 129 -9.91 -0.33 -9.79
CA LEU A 129 -10.73 0.64 -9.06
C LEU A 129 -11.19 1.79 -9.97
N LEU A 130 -10.35 2.23 -10.90
CA LEU A 130 -10.74 3.19 -11.93
C LEU A 130 -11.86 2.68 -12.83
N ASP A 131 -11.86 1.39 -13.17
CA ASP A 131 -12.84 0.78 -14.09
C ASP A 131 -14.13 0.30 -13.42
N ARG A 132 -14.03 -0.14 -12.16
CA ARG A 132 -15.08 -0.88 -11.44
C ARG A 132 -15.34 -0.38 -10.02
N GLY A 133 -14.48 0.48 -9.48
CA GLY A 133 -14.54 0.93 -8.09
C GLY A 133 -14.72 -0.20 -7.08
N PRO A 134 -15.33 0.07 -5.91
CA PRO A 134 -15.66 -0.98 -4.95
C PRO A 134 -16.73 -1.97 -5.46
N ARG A 135 -17.53 -1.56 -6.45
CA ARG A 135 -18.60 -2.39 -7.02
C ARG A 135 -18.81 -2.17 -8.51
N LYS A 136 -19.23 -0.97 -8.93
CA LYS A 136 -19.47 -0.66 -10.35
C LYS A 136 -18.55 0.44 -10.90
N ASP A 137 -18.30 1.48 -10.11
CA ASP A 137 -17.46 2.63 -10.42
C ASP A 137 -17.03 3.30 -9.10
N LEU A 138 -16.18 4.33 -9.17
CA LEU A 138 -15.69 5.03 -7.97
C LEU A 138 -16.80 5.73 -7.16
N ASP A 139 -17.94 6.10 -7.78
CA ASP A 139 -19.07 6.70 -7.07
C ASP A 139 -19.69 5.76 -6.04
N ASP A 140 -19.58 4.44 -6.24
CA ASP A 140 -20.02 3.46 -5.26
C ASP A 140 -19.21 3.49 -3.94
N LEU A 141 -18.11 4.27 -3.85
CA LEU A 141 -17.40 4.50 -2.59
C LEU A 141 -18.32 5.09 -1.51
N VAL A 142 -19.35 5.86 -1.88
CA VAL A 142 -20.35 6.39 -0.92
C VAL A 142 -21.14 5.29 -0.19
N ARG A 143 -21.07 4.05 -0.66
CA ARG A 143 -21.71 2.87 -0.06
C ARG A 143 -20.77 2.05 0.81
N VAL A 144 -19.48 2.39 0.82
CA VAL A 144 -18.45 1.72 1.60
C VAL A 144 -18.18 2.57 2.83
N ASP A 145 -18.44 1.99 3.99
CA ASP A 145 -18.17 2.68 5.26
C ASP A 145 -16.68 2.59 5.61
N HIS A 146 -16.06 1.45 5.30
CA HIS A 146 -14.69 1.14 5.73
C HIS A 146 -13.88 0.48 4.61
N VAL A 147 -12.77 1.11 4.24
CA VAL A 147 -11.73 0.50 3.38
C VAL A 147 -10.59 0.01 4.27
N ILE A 148 -10.16 -1.23 4.06
CA ILE A 148 -9.00 -1.83 4.74
C ILE A 148 -8.00 -2.26 3.68
N GLU A 149 -6.77 -1.74 3.73
CA GLU A 149 -5.67 -2.28 2.92
C GLU A 149 -4.75 -3.15 3.78
N MET A 150 -4.71 -4.44 3.46
CA MET A 150 -3.87 -5.43 4.10
C MET A 150 -2.54 -5.56 3.36
N GLY A 151 -1.42 -5.29 4.05
CA GLY A 151 -0.11 -5.20 3.41
C GLY A 151 -0.01 -3.97 2.51
N CYS A 152 -0.20 -2.78 3.09
CA CYS A 152 -0.43 -1.58 2.30
C CYS A 152 0.81 -1.02 1.62
N GLY A 153 2.04 -1.18 2.16
CA GLY A 153 3.23 -0.60 1.53
C GLY A 153 3.08 0.89 1.22
N THR A 154 3.20 1.25 -0.07
CA THR A 154 3.00 2.61 -0.58
C THR A 154 1.53 3.08 -0.60
N ALA A 155 0.59 2.18 -0.32
CA ALA A 155 -0.85 2.37 -0.18
C ALA A 155 -1.57 2.90 -1.43
N LEU A 156 -0.98 2.69 -2.62
CA LEU A 156 -1.44 3.27 -3.87
C LEU A 156 -2.96 3.10 -4.15
N PRO A 157 -3.59 1.92 -3.94
CA PRO A 157 -5.03 1.73 -4.12
C PRO A 157 -5.83 2.57 -3.12
N SER A 158 -5.40 2.62 -1.86
CA SER A 158 -6.01 3.48 -0.85
C SER A 158 -5.82 4.97 -1.14
N LEU A 159 -4.70 5.40 -1.72
CA LEU A 159 -4.49 6.80 -2.11
C LEU A 159 -5.53 7.24 -3.16
N LEU A 160 -5.86 6.38 -4.13
CA LEU A 160 -6.91 6.66 -5.11
C LEU A 160 -8.26 6.89 -4.42
N LEU A 161 -8.67 5.98 -3.53
CA LEU A 161 -9.94 6.08 -2.82
C LEU A 161 -9.96 7.26 -1.84
N PHE A 162 -8.84 7.54 -1.19
CA PHE A 162 -8.67 8.67 -0.28
C PHE A 162 -8.78 10.01 -1.03
N GLN A 163 -8.08 10.19 -2.16
CA GLN A 163 -8.24 11.37 -3.00
C GLN A 163 -9.68 11.52 -3.49
N TYR A 164 -10.32 10.42 -3.90
CA TYR A 164 -11.71 10.44 -4.33
C TYR A 164 -12.65 10.90 -3.21
N ALA A 165 -12.47 10.36 -2.00
CA ALA A 165 -13.26 10.71 -0.84
C ALA A 165 -13.09 12.18 -0.46
N LEU A 166 -11.86 12.69 -0.44
CA LEU A 166 -11.57 14.09 -0.15
C LEU A 166 -12.22 15.04 -1.17
N LYS A 167 -12.06 14.76 -2.48
CA LYS A 167 -12.62 15.60 -3.55
C LYS A 167 -14.14 15.63 -3.57
N ASN A 168 -14.78 14.52 -3.19
CA ASN A 168 -16.23 14.36 -3.26
C ASN A 168 -16.94 14.50 -1.89
N GLY A 169 -16.19 14.80 -0.83
CA GLY A 169 -16.72 14.97 0.52
C GLY A 169 -17.35 13.69 1.12
N ILE A 170 -16.78 12.53 0.80
CA ILE A 170 -17.27 11.22 1.26
C ILE A 170 -16.60 10.88 2.59
N GLY A 171 -17.42 10.52 3.60
CA GLY A 171 -16.93 9.97 4.87
C GLY A 171 -16.36 8.57 4.66
N LEU A 172 -15.26 8.26 5.34
CA LEU A 172 -14.53 7.01 5.11
C LEU A 172 -13.72 6.60 6.34
N TYR A 173 -13.95 5.40 6.86
CA TYR A 173 -12.93 4.72 7.67
C TYR A 173 -11.88 4.13 6.72
N LEU A 174 -10.61 4.47 6.92
CA LEU A 174 -9.50 3.92 6.15
C LEU A 174 -8.49 3.29 7.11
N THR A 175 -8.38 1.97 7.10
CA THR A 175 -7.39 1.23 7.87
C THR A 175 -6.28 0.73 6.95
N LEU A 176 -5.04 1.08 7.28
CA LEU A 176 -3.85 0.70 6.54
C LEU A 176 -2.98 -0.16 7.45
N THR A 177 -2.72 -1.39 7.01
CA THR A 177 -1.96 -2.36 7.80
C THR A 177 -0.72 -2.79 7.04
N ASP A 178 0.42 -2.82 7.73
CA ASP A 178 1.68 -3.31 7.18
C ASP A 178 2.41 -4.14 8.24
N TYR A 179 3.32 -5.01 7.85
CA TYR A 179 4.13 -5.73 8.84
C TYR A 179 5.07 -4.78 9.59
N ASN A 180 5.63 -3.79 8.87
CA ASN A 180 6.66 -2.90 9.41
C ASN A 180 6.10 -1.53 9.80
N ALA A 181 6.36 -1.11 11.04
CA ALA A 181 6.00 0.23 11.49
C ALA A 181 6.71 1.33 10.70
N ASP A 182 7.95 1.10 10.26
CA ASP A 182 8.71 2.06 9.46
C ASP A 182 8.12 2.26 8.06
N VAL A 183 7.45 1.27 7.47
CA VAL A 183 6.73 1.46 6.20
C VAL A 183 5.58 2.45 6.39
N LEU A 184 4.81 2.30 7.47
CA LEU A 184 3.73 3.22 7.80
C LEU A 184 4.25 4.65 8.01
N ARG A 185 5.34 4.77 8.78
CA ARG A 185 5.99 6.03 9.16
C ARG A 185 6.66 6.74 7.99
N LEU A 186 7.45 6.02 7.21
CA LEU A 186 8.32 6.58 6.18
C LEU A 186 7.66 6.64 4.81
N VAL A 187 6.57 5.91 4.57
CA VAL A 187 5.98 5.80 3.23
C VAL A 187 4.48 6.04 3.25
N THR A 188 3.72 5.24 3.99
CA THR A 188 2.25 5.28 3.93
C THR A 188 1.68 6.62 4.36
N VAL A 189 2.10 7.16 5.52
CA VAL A 189 1.65 8.46 6.02
C VAL A 189 2.15 9.63 5.15
N PRO A 190 3.44 9.70 4.76
CA PRO A 190 3.90 10.68 3.79
C PRO A 190 3.10 10.68 2.49
N ASN A 191 2.75 9.51 1.95
CA ASN A 191 1.96 9.38 0.73
C ASN A 191 0.51 9.88 0.89
N LEU A 192 -0.11 9.68 2.06
CA LEU A 192 -1.41 10.27 2.37
C LEU A 192 -1.34 11.81 2.42
N LEU A 193 -0.30 12.36 3.03
CA LEU A 193 -0.09 13.80 3.09
C LEU A 193 0.12 14.39 1.68
N LEU A 194 0.99 13.78 0.88
CA LEU A 194 1.20 14.15 -0.52
C LEU A 194 -0.10 14.05 -1.33
N SER A 195 -0.88 12.99 -1.11
CA SER A 195 -2.18 12.79 -1.77
C SER A 195 -3.17 13.89 -1.42
N TYR A 196 -3.25 14.32 -0.16
CA TYR A 196 -4.03 15.48 0.24
C TYR A 196 -3.53 16.77 -0.43
N VAL A 197 -2.23 17.05 -0.38
CA VAL A 197 -1.66 18.27 -0.98
C VAL A 197 -1.91 18.33 -2.49
N SER A 198 -1.85 17.19 -3.18
CA SER A 198 -2.07 17.12 -4.64
C SER A 198 -3.50 17.47 -5.09
N ILE A 199 -4.47 17.49 -4.18
CA ILE A 199 -5.85 17.87 -4.51
C ILE A 199 -6.12 19.36 -4.28
N LEU A 200 -5.20 20.08 -3.64
CA LEU A 200 -5.29 21.52 -3.41
C LEU A 200 -4.85 22.29 -4.66
N GLY A 201 -5.51 23.41 -4.93
CA GLY A 201 -5.11 24.34 -5.97
C GLY A 201 -3.76 25.01 -5.70
N THR A 202 -3.22 25.68 -6.71
CA THR A 202 -1.90 26.35 -6.67
C THR A 202 -1.75 27.33 -5.50
N THR A 203 -2.84 27.99 -5.12
CA THR A 203 -2.87 29.02 -4.07
C THR A 203 -3.91 28.72 -2.98
N ASP A 204 -4.42 27.48 -2.94
CA ASP A 204 -5.33 27.10 -1.86
C ASP A 204 -4.54 27.01 -0.57
N ALA A 205 -5.11 27.49 0.54
CA ALA A 205 -4.46 27.42 1.84
C ALA A 205 -4.02 25.95 2.13
N PRO A 206 -2.79 25.73 2.61
CA PRO A 206 -1.86 26.71 3.18
C PRO A 206 -0.94 27.43 2.18
N PHE A 207 -1.09 27.20 0.87
CA PHE A 207 -0.28 27.82 -0.17
C PHE A 207 -0.76 29.23 -0.53
N SER A 208 0.05 29.96 -1.30
CA SER A 208 -0.22 31.33 -1.72
C SER A 208 0.49 31.68 -3.02
N GLU A 209 0.25 32.86 -3.61
CA GLU A 209 1.01 33.32 -4.79
C GLU A 209 2.52 33.41 -4.53
N ALA A 210 2.93 33.71 -3.31
CA ALA A 210 4.34 33.82 -2.93
C ALA A 210 5.00 32.45 -2.68
N SER A 211 4.20 31.43 -2.35
CA SER A 211 4.65 30.06 -2.10
C SER A 211 3.58 29.10 -2.65
N PRO A 212 3.60 28.84 -3.97
CA PRO A 212 2.57 28.05 -4.62
C PRO A 212 2.70 26.56 -4.30
N ASN A 213 1.59 25.82 -4.39
CA ASN A 213 1.56 24.38 -4.22
C ASN A 213 2.39 23.68 -5.33
N PRO A 214 3.50 23.00 -5.00
CA PRO A 214 4.33 22.35 -6.02
C PRO A 214 3.64 21.13 -6.67
N LEU A 215 2.64 20.52 -6.02
CA LEU A 215 1.91 19.36 -6.56
C LEU A 215 0.77 19.74 -7.52
N ALA A 216 0.36 21.02 -7.54
CA ALA A 216 -0.71 21.50 -8.40
C ALA A 216 -0.29 21.63 -9.88
N ASP A 217 1.02 21.65 -10.16
CA ASP A 217 1.54 21.65 -11.53
C ASP A 217 1.38 20.25 -12.16
N THR A 218 0.54 20.15 -13.19
CA THR A 218 0.31 18.91 -13.92
C THR A 218 1.39 18.59 -14.96
N SER A 219 2.30 19.53 -15.24
CA SER A 219 3.39 19.35 -16.21
C SER A 219 4.62 18.66 -15.62
N THR A 220 4.76 18.66 -14.28
CA THR A 220 5.87 18.01 -13.58
C THR A 220 5.56 16.55 -13.27
N THR A 221 6.58 15.70 -13.28
CA THR A 221 6.46 14.28 -12.90
C THR A 221 7.02 13.99 -11.51
N SER A 222 7.81 14.92 -10.97
CA SER A 222 8.41 14.85 -9.64
C SER A 222 8.69 16.25 -9.10
N GLY A 223 8.98 16.33 -7.80
CA GLY A 223 9.28 17.59 -7.14
C GLY A 223 9.63 17.42 -5.67
N ASP A 224 9.76 18.56 -4.99
CA ASP A 224 10.00 18.64 -3.56
C ASP A 224 8.84 19.39 -2.89
N LEU A 225 8.35 18.84 -1.77
CA LEU A 225 7.43 19.51 -0.87
C LEU A 225 8.15 19.84 0.43
N TYR A 226 8.27 21.13 0.75
CA TYR A 226 8.73 21.57 2.07
C TYR A 226 7.57 21.51 3.05
N ILE A 227 7.76 20.77 4.14
CA ILE A 227 6.74 20.53 5.14
C ILE A 227 6.71 21.69 6.13
N THR A 228 5.54 22.30 6.30
CA THR A 228 5.33 23.36 7.29
C THR A 228 4.22 22.96 8.28
N PRO A 229 4.21 23.54 9.50
CA PRO A 229 3.12 23.29 10.46
C PRO A 229 1.73 23.57 9.89
N GLU A 230 1.59 24.56 8.99
CA GLU A 230 0.34 24.92 8.34
C GLU A 230 -0.17 23.81 7.40
N ILE A 231 0.74 23.12 6.69
CA ILE A 231 0.40 21.95 5.85
C ILE A 231 -0.14 20.82 6.72
N ILE A 232 0.54 20.50 7.81
CA ILE A 232 0.12 19.45 8.74
C ILE A 232 -1.22 19.81 9.39
N GLN A 233 -1.40 21.06 9.81
CA GLN A 233 -2.67 21.53 10.39
C GLN A 233 -3.81 21.49 9.37
N SER A 234 -3.56 21.88 8.12
CA SER A 234 -4.55 21.86 7.04
C SER A 234 -4.98 20.43 6.72
N PHE A 235 -4.03 19.49 6.64
CA PHE A 235 -4.30 18.06 6.46
C PHE A 235 -5.19 17.51 7.58
N LYS A 236 -4.82 17.76 8.84
CA LYS A 236 -5.62 17.35 10.00
C LYS A 236 -7.00 18.00 10.05
N ALA A 237 -7.13 19.25 9.60
CA ALA A 237 -8.40 19.94 9.51
C ALA A 237 -9.30 19.33 8.43
N ALA A 238 -8.74 18.98 7.26
CA ALA A 238 -9.47 18.30 6.20
C ALA A 238 -10.05 16.96 6.69
N LEU A 239 -9.23 16.13 7.36
CA LEU A 239 -9.65 14.86 7.95
C LEU A 239 -10.73 14.99 9.04
N LYS A 240 -10.86 16.15 9.70
CA LYS A 240 -11.91 16.40 10.69
C LYS A 240 -13.18 16.96 10.06
N SER A 241 -13.02 17.78 9.02
CA SER A 241 -14.12 18.44 8.32
C SER A 241 -14.94 17.45 7.48
N LEU A 242 -14.26 16.47 6.90
CA LEU A 242 -14.85 15.29 6.30
C LEU A 242 -14.80 14.18 7.36
N PRO A 243 -15.84 13.36 7.55
CA PRO A 243 -15.80 12.27 8.52
C PRO A 243 -14.90 11.12 8.02
N ILE A 244 -13.61 11.40 7.82
CA ILE A 244 -12.57 10.45 7.41
C ILE A 244 -11.73 10.11 8.62
N THR A 245 -11.70 8.83 8.96
CA THR A 245 -10.90 8.31 10.09
C THR A 245 -9.80 7.42 9.55
N LEU A 246 -8.56 7.73 9.89
CA LEU A 246 -7.39 6.94 9.52
C LEU A 246 -6.98 6.03 10.69
N THR A 247 -6.66 4.78 10.41
CA THR A 247 -6.13 3.82 11.41
C THR A 247 -4.92 3.11 10.83
N PHE A 248 -3.80 3.16 11.54
CA PHE A 248 -2.53 2.57 11.11
C PHE A 248 -2.16 1.43 12.04
N ILE A 249 -1.90 0.24 11.48
CA ILE A 249 -1.56 -0.94 12.28
C ILE A 249 -0.30 -1.57 11.71
N SER A 250 0.75 -1.69 12.54
CA SER A 250 1.92 -2.48 12.18
C SER A 250 1.86 -3.86 12.82
N GLY A 251 2.46 -4.85 12.18
CA GLY A 251 2.74 -6.16 12.76
C GLY A 251 2.10 -7.31 12.00
N SER A 252 2.23 -8.50 12.56
CA SER A 252 1.71 -9.74 12.01
C SER A 252 0.18 -9.75 11.97
N TRP A 253 -0.37 -10.50 11.00
CA TRP A 253 -1.79 -10.84 11.00
C TRP A 253 -2.17 -11.81 12.13
N LEU A 254 -1.17 -12.46 12.75
CA LEU A 254 -1.32 -13.34 13.90
C LEU A 254 -0.86 -12.67 15.20
N PRO A 255 -1.53 -12.93 16.33
CA PRO A 255 -2.80 -13.65 16.44
C PRO A 255 -3.98 -12.86 15.86
N VAL A 256 -4.85 -13.52 15.08
CA VAL A 256 -6.01 -12.88 14.43
C VAL A 256 -6.88 -12.10 15.43
N PRO A 257 -7.22 -12.61 16.64
CA PRO A 257 -8.00 -11.85 17.61
C PRO A 257 -7.36 -10.52 18.02
N THR A 258 -6.03 -10.48 18.14
CA THR A 258 -5.30 -9.24 18.45
C THR A 258 -5.49 -8.24 17.32
N LEU A 259 -5.17 -8.61 16.07
CA LEU A 259 -5.34 -7.74 14.91
C LEU A 259 -6.79 -7.22 14.81
N LEU A 260 -7.77 -8.12 14.91
CA LEU A 260 -9.18 -7.76 14.81
C LEU A 260 -9.60 -6.74 15.88
N SER A 261 -9.08 -6.85 17.10
CA SER A 261 -9.42 -5.91 18.17
C SER A 261 -8.97 -4.47 17.89
N LEU A 262 -7.97 -4.29 17.02
CA LEU A 262 -7.42 -3.00 16.63
C LEU A 262 -8.13 -2.39 15.41
N ILE A 263 -8.82 -3.21 14.62
CA ILE A 263 -9.52 -2.76 13.42
C ILE A 263 -10.95 -2.34 13.81
N PRO A 264 -11.33 -1.06 13.59
CA PRO A 264 -12.70 -0.61 13.79
C PRO A 264 -13.68 -1.49 13.02
N SER A 265 -14.71 -2.01 13.66
CA SER A 265 -15.76 -2.75 12.97
C SER A 265 -17.08 -2.59 13.70
N ALA A 266 -18.19 -2.65 12.94
CA ALA A 266 -19.51 -2.81 13.50
C ALA A 266 -20.38 -3.67 12.56
N PRO A 267 -21.36 -4.44 13.08
CA PRO A 267 -22.19 -5.34 12.27
C PRO A 267 -22.97 -4.67 11.13
N GLU A 268 -23.14 -3.36 11.17
CA GLU A 268 -23.83 -2.55 10.16
C GLU A 268 -22.95 -2.08 9.01
N LEU A 269 -21.62 -2.10 9.17
CA LEU A 269 -20.69 -1.55 8.19
C LEU A 269 -20.66 -2.37 6.90
N ASN A 270 -20.42 -1.69 5.78
CA ASN A 270 -19.95 -2.30 4.55
C ASN A 270 -18.44 -2.08 4.45
N THR A 271 -17.68 -3.17 4.48
CA THR A 271 -16.22 -3.15 4.47
C THR A 271 -15.68 -3.66 3.14
N PHE A 272 -14.76 -2.91 2.57
CA PHE A 272 -14.07 -3.23 1.34
C PHE A 272 -12.57 -3.42 1.63
N ILE A 273 -12.10 -4.65 1.43
CA ILE A 273 -10.73 -5.06 1.75
C ILE A 273 -9.92 -5.09 0.45
N LEU A 274 -8.74 -4.50 0.48
CA LEU A 274 -7.77 -4.50 -0.60
C LEU A 274 -6.50 -5.19 -0.12
N ALA A 275 -5.87 -5.96 -1.00
CA ALA A 275 -4.56 -6.54 -0.73
C ALA A 275 -3.80 -6.74 -2.04
N SER A 276 -2.50 -6.46 -2.02
CA SER A 276 -1.64 -6.59 -3.20
C SER A 276 -0.39 -7.37 -2.82
N GLU A 277 -0.11 -8.46 -3.55
CA GLU A 277 1.05 -9.33 -3.31
C GLU A 277 1.18 -9.77 -1.85
N THR A 278 0.08 -10.20 -1.23
CA THR A 278 0.06 -10.67 0.17
C THR A 278 0.05 -12.19 0.33
N ILE A 279 -0.06 -12.92 -0.79
CA ILE A 279 -0.21 -14.39 -0.84
C ILE A 279 1.04 -15.10 -1.37
N TYR A 280 2.20 -14.44 -1.37
CA TYR A 280 3.43 -14.95 -1.97
C TYR A 280 4.06 -16.11 -1.19
N SER A 281 3.84 -16.19 0.12
CA SER A 281 4.41 -17.26 0.96
C SER A 281 3.34 -18.18 1.52
N PRO A 282 3.50 -19.52 1.44
CA PRO A 282 2.56 -20.48 2.02
C PRO A 282 2.39 -20.32 3.54
N SER A 283 3.45 -19.91 4.25
CA SER A 283 3.40 -19.70 5.70
C SER A 283 2.52 -18.51 6.10
N SER A 284 2.54 -17.42 5.32
CA SER A 284 1.70 -16.23 5.59
C SER A 284 0.29 -16.36 5.01
N LEU A 285 0.07 -17.24 4.02
CA LEU A 285 -1.21 -17.43 3.34
C LEU A 285 -2.37 -17.73 4.29
N THR A 286 -2.16 -18.65 5.24
CA THR A 286 -3.21 -19.06 6.20
C THR A 286 -3.58 -17.89 7.12
N ALA A 287 -2.57 -17.19 7.64
CA ALA A 287 -2.75 -16.03 8.51
C ALA A 287 -3.50 -14.89 7.81
N PHE A 288 -3.09 -14.55 6.59
CA PHE A 288 -3.75 -13.55 5.75
C PHE A 288 -5.22 -13.91 5.51
N THR A 289 -5.45 -15.13 5.03
CA THR A 289 -6.80 -15.59 4.66
C THR A 289 -7.70 -15.62 5.87
N GLU A 290 -7.22 -16.08 7.03
CA GLU A 290 -7.99 -16.08 8.26
C GLU A 290 -8.37 -14.67 8.72
N ALA A 291 -7.40 -13.75 8.78
CA ALA A 291 -7.65 -12.36 9.16
C ALA A 291 -8.67 -11.70 8.23
N MET A 292 -8.51 -11.85 6.92
CA MET A 292 -9.44 -11.31 5.91
C MET A 292 -10.85 -11.88 6.08
N VAL A 293 -10.99 -13.20 6.26
CA VAL A 293 -12.30 -13.85 6.42
C VAL A 293 -12.98 -13.43 7.73
N GLU A 294 -12.24 -13.40 8.84
CA GLU A 294 -12.80 -12.99 10.13
C GLU A 294 -13.16 -11.49 10.15
N LEU A 295 -12.46 -10.64 9.39
CA LEU A 295 -12.90 -9.25 9.15
C LEU A 295 -14.25 -9.20 8.43
N MET A 296 -14.42 -9.96 7.34
CA MET A 296 -15.67 -9.98 6.58
C MET A 296 -16.85 -10.51 7.40
N LYS A 297 -16.62 -11.42 8.36
CA LYS A 297 -17.67 -11.96 9.25
C LYS A 297 -18.19 -10.95 10.29
N ARG A 298 -17.45 -9.87 10.58
CA ARG A 298 -17.79 -8.89 11.62
C ARG A 298 -18.74 -7.78 11.16
N VAL A 299 -19.08 -7.77 9.88
CA VAL A 299 -19.73 -6.64 9.21
C VAL A 299 -20.90 -7.10 8.35
N LYS A 300 -21.75 -6.17 7.91
CA LYS A 300 -22.96 -6.48 7.13
C LYS A 300 -22.62 -7.02 5.74
N SER A 301 -21.65 -6.38 5.10
CA SER A 301 -21.17 -6.73 3.77
C SER A 301 -19.66 -6.59 3.75
N GLY A 302 -18.97 -7.72 3.71
CA GLY A 302 -17.52 -7.79 3.50
C GLY A 302 -17.23 -8.24 2.07
N LYS A 303 -16.35 -7.52 1.37
CA LYS A 303 -15.80 -7.93 0.08
C LYS A 303 -14.30 -7.65 0.08
N ALA A 304 -13.51 -8.59 -0.41
CA ALA A 304 -12.09 -8.37 -0.66
C ALA A 304 -11.76 -8.42 -2.16
N ILE A 305 -10.78 -7.61 -2.58
CA ILE A 305 -10.12 -7.73 -3.88
C ILE A 305 -8.62 -7.93 -3.60
N VAL A 306 -8.11 -9.10 -3.97
CA VAL A 306 -6.70 -9.46 -3.81
C VAL A 306 -6.05 -9.49 -5.19
N ALA A 307 -5.06 -8.62 -5.42
CA ALA A 307 -4.23 -8.66 -6.61
C ALA A 307 -2.96 -9.44 -6.33
N ALA A 308 -2.63 -10.40 -7.19
CA ALA A 308 -1.50 -11.29 -6.99
C ALA A 308 -0.92 -11.79 -8.31
N LYS A 309 0.37 -12.18 -8.28
CA LYS A 309 0.94 -13.09 -9.28
C LYS A 309 0.25 -14.45 -9.15
N ARG A 310 -0.02 -15.12 -10.28
CA ARG A 310 -0.66 -16.46 -10.26
C ARG A 310 0.17 -17.49 -9.50
N VAL A 311 1.48 -17.42 -9.68
CA VAL A 311 2.49 -18.30 -9.06
C VAL A 311 3.68 -17.44 -8.67
N TYR A 312 4.18 -17.64 -7.45
CA TYR A 312 5.40 -17.02 -6.95
C TYR A 312 6.52 -18.06 -6.92
N PHE A 313 7.43 -18.00 -7.89
CA PHE A 313 8.58 -18.90 -7.94
C PHE A 313 9.53 -18.63 -6.75
N GLY A 314 10.21 -19.67 -6.26
CA GLY A 314 11.11 -19.59 -5.09
C GLY A 314 10.39 -19.68 -3.73
N VAL A 315 9.38 -18.84 -3.49
CA VAL A 315 8.63 -18.81 -2.22
C VAL A 315 7.41 -19.72 -2.19
N GLY A 316 6.88 -20.11 -3.36
CA GLY A 316 5.92 -21.19 -3.54
C GLY A 316 4.44 -20.82 -3.44
N GLY A 317 4.08 -19.58 -3.09
CA GLY A 317 2.68 -19.16 -3.03
C GLY A 317 1.98 -19.19 -4.39
N SER A 318 0.67 -19.41 -4.39
CA SER A 318 -0.14 -19.37 -5.61
C SER A 318 -1.60 -18.98 -5.36
N VAL A 319 -2.25 -18.51 -6.42
CA VAL A 319 -3.68 -18.15 -6.38
C VAL A 319 -4.57 -19.37 -6.18
N ASP A 320 -4.17 -20.54 -6.69
CA ASP A 320 -4.96 -21.76 -6.51
C ASP A 320 -4.97 -22.24 -5.05
N GLU A 321 -3.84 -22.15 -4.36
CA GLU A 321 -3.76 -22.43 -2.92
C GLU A 321 -4.60 -21.42 -2.11
N PHE A 322 -4.51 -20.13 -2.44
CA PHE A 322 -5.33 -19.10 -1.81
C PHE A 322 -6.83 -19.36 -1.96
N ARG A 323 -7.28 -19.76 -3.15
CA ARG A 323 -8.68 -20.10 -3.40
C ARG A 323 -9.12 -21.33 -2.62
N GLY A 324 -8.24 -22.34 -2.51
CA GLY A 324 -8.46 -23.51 -1.67
C GLY A 324 -8.64 -23.14 -0.19
N GLU A 325 -7.78 -22.27 0.34
CA GLU A 325 -7.86 -21.81 1.72
C GLU A 325 -9.12 -20.97 1.99
N CYS A 326 -9.51 -20.11 1.05
CA CYS A 326 -10.78 -19.38 1.11
C CYS A 326 -11.97 -20.34 1.17
N ALA A 327 -11.99 -21.36 0.31
CA ALA A 327 -13.06 -22.36 0.29
C ALA A 327 -13.14 -23.14 1.62
N ASN A 328 -11.99 -23.54 2.18
CA ASN A 328 -11.90 -24.19 3.49
C ASN A 328 -12.48 -23.33 4.62
N LYS A 329 -12.37 -22.00 4.51
CA LYS A 329 -12.89 -21.04 5.50
C LYS A 329 -14.32 -20.53 5.19
N GLY A 330 -14.99 -21.10 4.18
CA GLY A 330 -16.38 -20.78 3.86
C GLY A 330 -16.55 -19.49 3.04
N CYS A 331 -15.61 -19.21 2.13
CA CYS A 331 -15.66 -18.09 1.21
C CYS A 331 -15.61 -18.56 -0.24
N VAL A 332 -16.14 -17.73 -1.14
CA VAL A 332 -15.94 -17.86 -2.57
C VAL A 332 -14.81 -16.92 -2.97
N ALA A 333 -13.76 -17.46 -3.58
CA ALA A 333 -12.67 -16.70 -4.19
C ALA A 333 -12.72 -16.88 -5.71
N TYR A 334 -13.27 -15.86 -6.38
CA TYR A 334 -13.47 -15.83 -7.83
C TYR A 334 -12.37 -15.01 -8.51
N GLU A 335 -11.65 -15.64 -9.42
CA GLU A 335 -10.69 -14.94 -10.26
C GLU A 335 -11.44 -14.14 -11.33
N MET A 336 -11.21 -12.83 -11.34
CA MET A 336 -11.91 -11.91 -12.20
C MET A 336 -11.26 -11.78 -13.57
N GLU A 337 -12.09 -11.68 -14.59
CA GLU A 337 -11.66 -11.26 -15.92
C GLU A 337 -11.34 -9.75 -15.91
N PHE A 338 -10.08 -9.40 -16.15
CA PHE A 338 -9.59 -8.02 -16.25
C PHE A 338 -8.43 -7.94 -17.25
N GLU A 339 -8.50 -7.01 -18.19
CA GLU A 339 -7.50 -6.84 -19.25
C GLU A 339 -6.23 -6.14 -18.74
N GLY A 340 -5.09 -6.37 -19.39
CA GLY A 340 -3.83 -5.67 -19.07
C GLY A 340 -3.03 -6.27 -17.91
N LEU A 341 -3.33 -7.50 -17.50
CA LEU A 341 -2.60 -8.26 -16.47
C LEU A 341 -1.61 -9.28 -17.04
N GLU A 342 -1.34 -9.21 -18.34
CA GLU A 342 -0.57 -10.21 -19.08
C GLU A 342 0.90 -9.84 -19.29
N ASP A 343 1.30 -8.61 -18.97
CA ASP A 343 2.69 -8.16 -19.10
C ASP A 343 3.56 -8.82 -18.02
N GLY A 344 4.55 -9.62 -18.44
CA GLY A 344 5.48 -10.32 -17.54
C GLY A 344 4.90 -11.62 -16.95
N VAL A 345 5.14 -11.87 -15.65
CA VAL A 345 4.51 -12.98 -14.93
C VAL A 345 3.00 -12.75 -14.87
N ARG A 346 2.21 -13.76 -15.22
CA ARG A 346 0.74 -13.65 -15.22
C ARG A 346 0.23 -13.24 -13.84
N ARG A 347 -0.40 -12.06 -13.77
CA ARG A 347 -1.10 -11.55 -12.59
C ARG A 347 -2.60 -11.82 -12.70
N CYS A 348 -3.31 -11.74 -11.59
CA CYS A 348 -4.76 -11.80 -11.57
C CYS A 348 -5.35 -10.99 -10.41
N LEU A 349 -6.65 -10.74 -10.50
CA LEU A 349 -7.46 -10.14 -9.44
C LEU A 349 -8.44 -11.19 -8.93
N VAL A 350 -8.50 -11.38 -7.62
CA VAL A 350 -9.38 -12.35 -6.98
C VAL A 350 -10.38 -11.60 -6.11
N GLU A 351 -11.66 -11.70 -6.45
CA GLU A 351 -12.75 -11.21 -5.60
C GLU A 351 -13.11 -12.29 -4.58
N VAL A 352 -13.11 -11.92 -3.30
CA VAL A 352 -13.49 -12.82 -2.21
C VAL A 352 -14.74 -12.30 -1.51
N GLN A 353 -15.72 -13.18 -1.31
CA GLN A 353 -16.97 -12.90 -0.61
C GLN A 353 -17.38 -14.10 0.27
N MET A 354 -18.17 -13.83 1.31
CA MET A 354 -18.85 -14.87 2.08
C MET A 354 -19.97 -15.53 1.24
N TYR A 355 -20.28 -16.80 1.53
CA TYR A 355 -21.40 -17.53 0.90
C TYR A 355 -22.78 -16.93 1.16
#